data_AF-A0A1B1UYS2-F1
#
_entry.id   AF-A0A1B1UYS2-F1
#
_cell.length_a   1.000
_cell.length_b   1.000
_cell.length_c   1.000
_cell.angle_alpha   90.00
_cell.angle_beta   90.00
_cell.angle_gamma   90.00
#
_symmetry.space_group_name_H-M   'P 1'
#
loop_
_entity.id
_entity.type
_entity.pdbx_description
1 polymer ?
#
loop_
_entity_poly.entity_id
_entity_poly.type
_entity_poly.pdbx_seq_one_letter_code
_entity_poly.pdbx_strand_id
1 'polypeptide(L)'
;VNTDAQALRKSSVSTVIQIGGDITKGLGAGANPQVGRDSALEDREAIKKELEGSDMVFIAAGMGGGTGTGAAPIIAEIAKELGILTVAVVTKPFSFEGKKRMAFAEQGIEELSKHVDSLITIPNEKLLKVLGRGITLLDAFAKANDVLKNAVQGIAELITRPGMINVDFAAVRTVMSEMGHAMMGSGMASGDDRAEEAAEM
;
A
#
# COMPACT_ATOMS: atom_id res chain seq x y z
N VAL A 1 9.83 2.10 4.98
CA VAL A 1 10.46 3.30 4.40
C VAL A 1 9.76 4.54 4.94
N ASN A 2 10.48 5.54 5.47
CA ASN A 2 9.86 6.81 5.90
C ASN A 2 10.89 7.96 5.96
N THR A 3 10.43 9.20 5.86
CA THR A 3 11.24 10.42 6.11
C THR A 3 11.27 10.81 7.59
N ASP A 4 10.29 10.36 8.38
CA ASP A 4 10.25 10.59 9.82
C ASP A 4 11.08 9.53 10.57
N ALA A 5 12.20 9.95 11.13
CA ALA A 5 13.11 9.09 11.88
C ALA A 5 12.51 8.60 13.20
N GLN A 6 11.64 9.40 13.84
CA GLN A 6 10.98 9.01 15.09
C GLN A 6 9.95 7.91 14.84
N ALA A 7 9.23 8.00 13.73
CA ALA A 7 8.30 6.96 13.32
C ALA A 7 9.03 5.63 13.05
N LEU A 8 10.19 5.67 12.39
CA LEU A 8 10.98 4.47 12.10
C LEU A 8 11.54 3.81 13.36
N ARG A 9 12.01 4.58 14.34
CA ARG A 9 12.52 4.03 15.62
C ARG A 9 11.46 3.28 16.44
N LYS A 10 10.19 3.59 16.24
CA LYS A 10 9.07 2.89 16.90
C LYS A 10 8.59 1.67 16.13
N SER A 11 9.11 1.44 14.92
CA SER A 11 8.71 0.32 14.08
C SER A 11 9.26 -1.01 14.64
N SER A 12 8.45 -2.07 14.54
CA SER A 12 8.85 -3.43 14.92
C SER A 12 9.44 -4.25 13.77
N VAL A 13 9.56 -3.65 12.58
CA VAL A 13 10.07 -4.33 11.38
C VAL A 13 11.60 -4.46 11.43
N SER A 14 12.12 -5.56 10.88
CA SER A 14 13.56 -5.87 10.87
C SER A 14 14.39 -4.90 10.03
N THR A 15 13.86 -4.54 8.84
CA THR A 15 14.53 -3.62 7.92
C THR A 15 13.77 -2.30 7.88
N VAL A 16 14.47 -1.22 8.21
CA VAL A 16 13.97 0.14 8.06
C VAL A 16 14.87 0.93 7.11
N ILE A 17 14.27 1.63 6.16
CA ILE A 17 14.95 2.59 5.30
C ILE A 17 14.44 3.98 5.67
N GLN A 18 15.33 4.80 6.21
CA GLN A 18 15.10 6.23 6.34
C GLN A 18 15.47 6.90 5.01
N ILE A 19 14.58 7.75 4.50
CA ILE A 19 14.79 8.48 3.25
C ILE A 19 14.77 9.99 3.48
N GLY A 20 15.45 10.78 2.64
CA GLY A 20 15.53 12.23 2.73
C GLY A 20 16.18 12.71 4.03
N GLY A 21 17.30 12.07 4.41
CA GLY A 21 18.06 12.43 5.59
C GLY A 21 18.51 13.89 5.56
N ASP A 22 18.99 14.35 4.40
CA ASP A 22 19.50 15.70 4.22
C ASP A 22 18.36 16.71 4.01
N ILE A 23 17.32 16.34 3.25
CA ILE A 23 16.17 17.20 2.96
C ILE A 23 15.31 17.44 4.21
N THR A 24 14.95 16.37 4.92
CA THR A 24 13.96 16.44 6.02
C THR A 24 14.58 16.56 7.39
N LYS A 25 15.89 16.25 7.52
CA LYS A 25 16.59 16.13 8.80
C LYS A 25 15.89 15.15 9.76
N GLY A 26 15.17 14.16 9.20
CA GLY A 26 14.41 13.17 9.96
C GLY A 26 13.08 13.67 10.54
N LEU A 27 12.60 14.86 10.14
CA LEU A 27 11.36 15.46 10.66
C LEU A 27 10.10 15.12 9.84
N GLY A 28 10.26 14.36 8.74
CA GLY A 28 9.17 14.00 7.85
C GLY A 28 8.90 15.02 6.75
N ALA A 29 8.02 14.66 5.81
CA ALA A 29 7.75 15.43 4.59
C ALA A 29 6.74 16.59 4.76
N GLY A 30 6.24 16.85 5.98
CA GLY A 30 5.35 18.00 6.24
C GLY A 30 4.06 18.04 5.40
N ALA A 31 3.49 16.88 5.05
CA ALA A 31 2.35 16.75 4.13
C ALA A 31 2.57 17.33 2.71
N ASN A 32 3.83 17.49 2.29
CA ASN A 32 4.19 17.88 0.94
C ASN A 32 4.66 16.66 0.12
N PRO A 33 3.91 16.23 -0.91
CA PRO A 33 4.31 15.10 -1.76
C PRO A 33 5.67 15.31 -2.46
N GLN A 34 6.00 16.55 -2.84
CA GLN A 34 7.26 16.82 -3.53
C GLN A 34 8.46 16.50 -2.62
N VAL A 35 8.39 16.86 -1.35
CA VAL A 35 9.43 16.51 -0.37
C VAL A 35 9.56 14.99 -0.23
N GLY A 36 8.45 14.27 -0.22
CA GLY A 36 8.45 12.79 -0.20
C GLY A 36 9.12 12.19 -1.44
N ARG A 37 8.86 12.76 -2.61
CA ARG A 37 9.48 12.35 -3.88
C ARG A 37 10.99 12.62 -3.89
N ASP A 38 11.40 13.84 -3.57
CA ASP A 38 12.81 14.23 -3.56
C ASP A 38 13.60 13.40 -2.54
N SER A 39 12.98 13.10 -1.38
CA SER A 39 13.56 12.21 -0.36
C SER A 39 13.79 10.78 -0.88
N ALA A 40 12.86 10.24 -1.67
CA ALA A 40 13.02 8.91 -2.25
C ALA A 40 14.06 8.88 -3.38
N LEU A 41 14.23 9.99 -4.10
CA LEU A 41 15.26 10.14 -5.13
C LEU A 41 16.67 10.28 -4.52
N GLU A 42 16.80 11.02 -3.42
CA GLU A 42 18.04 11.15 -2.64
C GLU A 42 18.58 9.77 -2.26
N ASP A 43 17.70 8.90 -1.74
CA ASP A 43 18.06 7.57 -1.26
C ASP A 43 17.73 6.44 -2.26
N ARG A 44 17.69 6.75 -3.56
CA ARG A 44 17.33 5.78 -4.62
C ARG A 44 18.19 4.51 -4.57
N GLU A 45 19.51 4.67 -4.42
CA GLU A 45 20.45 3.52 -4.37
C GLU A 45 20.24 2.64 -3.12
N ALA A 46 19.90 3.25 -1.98
CA ALA A 46 19.60 2.49 -0.76
C ALA A 46 18.32 1.67 -0.91
N ILE A 47 17.29 2.26 -1.53
CA ILE A 47 16.04 1.56 -1.86
C ILE A 47 16.31 0.41 -2.84
N LYS A 48 17.03 0.69 -3.93
CA LYS A 48 17.36 -0.29 -4.96
C LYS A 48 18.07 -1.51 -4.37
N LYS A 49 19.11 -1.28 -3.56
CA LYS A 49 19.87 -2.35 -2.91
C LYS A 49 19.00 -3.25 -2.03
N GLU A 50 18.00 -2.71 -1.35
CA GLU A 50 17.11 -3.51 -0.50
C GLU A 50 16.08 -4.29 -1.33
N LEU A 51 15.73 -3.81 -2.54
CA LEU A 51 14.79 -4.49 -3.43
C LEU A 51 15.45 -5.59 -4.28
N GLU A 52 16.76 -5.50 -4.52
CA GLU A 52 17.51 -6.47 -5.32
C GLU A 52 17.32 -7.92 -4.84
N GLY A 53 17.01 -8.81 -5.79
CA GLY A 53 16.77 -10.23 -5.53
C GLY A 53 15.34 -10.59 -5.12
N SER A 54 14.44 -9.61 -5.01
CA SER A 54 13.01 -9.89 -4.77
C SER A 54 12.31 -10.31 -6.06
N ASP A 55 11.47 -11.35 -6.01
CA ASP A 55 10.60 -11.73 -7.14
C ASP A 55 9.34 -10.86 -7.23
N MET A 56 8.87 -10.37 -6.08
CA MET A 56 7.65 -9.60 -5.93
C MET A 56 7.76 -8.58 -4.80
N VAL A 57 7.20 -7.39 -5.00
CA VAL A 57 7.18 -6.31 -4.00
C VAL A 57 5.76 -5.78 -3.84
N PHE A 58 5.35 -5.64 -2.57
CA PHE A 58 4.12 -4.95 -2.20
C PHE A 58 4.40 -3.55 -1.68
N ILE A 59 3.76 -2.55 -2.29
CA ILE A 59 3.85 -1.14 -1.86
C ILE A 59 2.56 -0.77 -1.16
N ALA A 60 2.57 -0.76 0.17
CA ALA A 60 1.43 -0.32 0.98
C ALA A 60 1.61 1.13 1.43
N ALA A 61 0.70 2.02 1.04
CA ALA A 61 0.81 3.45 1.38
C ALA A 61 -0.54 4.16 1.58
N GLY A 62 -0.57 5.07 2.54
CA GLY A 62 -1.66 6.03 2.69
C GLY A 62 -1.45 7.25 1.79
N MET A 63 -2.37 7.48 0.86
CA MET A 63 -2.28 8.57 -0.12
C MET A 63 -2.88 9.86 0.43
N GLY A 64 -2.34 10.99 -0.02
CA GLY A 64 -2.75 12.33 0.40
C GLY A 64 -1.84 12.96 1.46
N GLY A 65 -0.92 12.18 2.04
CA GLY A 65 0.18 12.68 2.86
C GLY A 65 1.37 13.19 2.02
N GLY A 66 2.51 13.43 2.67
CA GLY A 66 3.74 13.82 1.98
C GLY A 66 4.56 12.60 1.53
N THR A 67 5.06 11.83 2.49
CA THR A 67 5.98 10.72 2.24
C THR A 67 5.36 9.63 1.39
N GLY A 68 4.22 9.07 1.79
CA GLY A 68 3.58 7.97 1.05
C GLY A 68 3.25 8.38 -0.39
N THR A 69 2.58 9.52 -0.56
CA THR A 69 2.16 10.04 -1.88
C THR A 69 3.34 10.30 -2.83
N GLY A 70 4.45 10.84 -2.31
CA GLY A 70 5.60 11.22 -3.13
C GLY A 70 6.63 10.10 -3.34
N ALA A 71 6.87 9.29 -2.30
CA ALA A 71 7.89 8.25 -2.33
C ALA A 71 7.41 6.96 -2.98
N ALA A 72 6.12 6.60 -2.84
CA ALA A 72 5.60 5.34 -3.36
C ALA A 72 5.80 5.18 -4.88
N PRO A 73 5.53 6.20 -5.73
CA PRO A 73 5.79 6.08 -7.17
C PRO A 73 7.26 5.85 -7.50
N ILE A 74 8.19 6.48 -6.76
CA ILE A 74 9.64 6.31 -6.97
C ILE A 74 10.09 4.91 -6.58
N ILE A 75 9.58 4.38 -5.46
CA ILE A 75 9.87 3.00 -5.03
C ILE A 75 9.33 2.01 -6.07
N ALA A 76 8.14 2.25 -6.62
CA ALA A 76 7.56 1.41 -7.67
C ALA A 76 8.38 1.45 -8.96
N GLU A 77 8.83 2.63 -9.37
CA GLU A 77 9.68 2.81 -10.54
C GLU A 77 10.98 1.99 -10.42
N ILE A 78 11.65 2.06 -9.27
CA ILE A 78 12.87 1.28 -9.00
C ILE A 78 12.58 -0.23 -9.05
N ALA A 79 11.49 -0.68 -8.42
CA ALA A 79 11.12 -2.10 -8.43
C ALA A 79 10.87 -2.61 -9.86
N LYS A 80 10.18 -1.80 -10.69
CA LYS A 80 9.90 -2.12 -12.09
C LYS A 80 11.15 -2.13 -12.96
N GLU A 81 12.10 -1.22 -12.73
CA GLU A 81 13.41 -1.22 -13.40
C GLU A 81 14.22 -2.49 -13.09
N LEU A 82 14.05 -3.04 -11.88
CA LEU A 82 14.66 -4.31 -11.47
C LEU A 82 13.91 -5.55 -12.01
N GLY A 83 12.80 -5.37 -12.73
CA GLY A 83 11.99 -6.45 -13.28
C GLY A 83 11.17 -7.21 -12.23
N ILE A 84 10.90 -6.58 -11.09
CA ILE A 84 10.18 -7.17 -9.96
C ILE A 84 8.67 -6.98 -10.16
N LEU A 85 7.88 -8.03 -9.91
CA LEU A 85 6.41 -7.91 -9.93
C LEU A 85 5.96 -6.94 -8.82
N THR A 86 5.44 -5.77 -9.22
CA THR A 86 5.19 -4.66 -8.31
C THR A 86 3.69 -4.44 -8.14
N VAL A 87 3.18 -4.71 -6.94
CA VAL A 87 1.76 -4.53 -6.59
C VAL A 87 1.63 -3.43 -5.54
N ALA A 88 0.86 -2.39 -5.83
CA ALA A 88 0.56 -1.34 -4.88
C ALA A 88 -0.83 -1.50 -4.25
N VAL A 89 -0.90 -1.37 -2.93
CA VAL A 89 -2.15 -1.33 -2.17
C VAL A 89 -2.22 -0.02 -1.41
N VAL A 90 -3.12 0.86 -1.82
CA VAL A 90 -3.13 2.24 -1.32
C VAL A 90 -4.49 2.68 -0.82
N THR A 91 -4.52 3.50 0.23
CA THR A 91 -5.78 4.08 0.73
C THR A 91 -5.96 5.51 0.24
N LYS A 92 -7.17 5.84 -0.21
CA LYS A 92 -7.61 7.24 -0.39
C LYS A 92 -8.08 7.79 0.96
N PRO A 93 -7.78 9.07 1.27
CA PRO A 93 -8.14 9.68 2.55
C PRO A 93 -9.65 9.77 2.73
N PHE A 94 -10.11 9.95 3.97
CA PHE A 94 -11.52 10.24 4.24
C PHE A 94 -11.90 11.64 3.75
N SER A 95 -13.17 11.86 3.41
CA SER A 95 -13.63 13.17 2.93
C SER A 95 -13.42 14.30 3.96
N PHE A 96 -13.48 13.97 5.25
CA PHE A 96 -13.27 14.93 6.34
C PHE A 96 -11.80 15.37 6.52
N GLU A 97 -10.82 14.65 5.96
CA GLU A 97 -9.40 15.02 6.06
C GLU A 97 -9.03 16.23 5.18
N GLY A 98 -9.97 16.65 4.32
CA GLY A 98 -9.88 17.88 3.54
C GLY A 98 -9.57 17.64 2.06
N LYS A 99 -10.09 18.55 1.23
CA LYS A 99 -9.97 18.48 -0.24
C LYS A 99 -8.52 18.46 -0.74
N LYS A 100 -7.61 19.15 -0.04
CA LYS A 100 -6.19 19.20 -0.41
C LYS A 100 -5.53 17.81 -0.32
N ARG A 101 -5.82 17.04 0.74
CA ARG A 101 -5.30 15.67 0.87
C ARG A 101 -5.87 14.75 -0.21
N MET A 102 -7.17 14.87 -0.52
CA MET A 102 -7.77 14.09 -1.60
C MET A 102 -7.12 14.39 -2.97
N ALA A 103 -6.91 15.66 -3.29
CA ALA A 103 -6.25 16.05 -4.54
C ALA A 103 -4.82 15.49 -4.65
N PHE A 104 -4.03 15.56 -3.56
CA PHE A 104 -2.72 14.93 -3.52
C PHE A 104 -2.79 13.41 -3.64
N ALA A 105 -3.81 12.79 -3.04
CA ALA A 105 -4.00 11.34 -3.14
C ALA A 105 -4.27 10.93 -4.59
N GLU A 106 -5.16 11.64 -5.29
CA GLU A 106 -5.47 11.39 -6.70
C GLU A 106 -4.23 11.53 -7.59
N GLN A 107 -3.47 12.62 -7.43
CA GLN A 107 -2.22 12.84 -8.16
C GLN A 107 -1.18 11.73 -7.90
N GLY A 108 -0.99 11.36 -6.63
CA GLY A 108 -0.05 10.29 -6.29
C GLY A 108 -0.47 8.92 -6.81
N ILE A 109 -1.78 8.62 -6.83
CA ILE A 109 -2.33 7.37 -7.38
C ILE A 109 -2.14 7.32 -8.90
N GLU A 110 -2.38 8.44 -9.59
CA GLU A 110 -2.15 8.56 -11.02
C GLU A 110 -0.67 8.41 -11.39
N GLU A 111 0.24 8.95 -10.58
CA GLU A 111 1.67 8.76 -10.83
C GLU A 111 2.11 7.33 -10.51
N LEU A 112 1.62 6.75 -9.41
CA LEU A 112 1.93 5.38 -9.00
C LEU A 112 1.45 4.35 -10.03
N SER A 113 0.28 4.56 -10.65
CA SER A 113 -0.29 3.62 -11.62
C SER A 113 0.58 3.40 -12.86
N LYS A 114 1.44 4.37 -13.21
CA LYS A 114 2.38 4.26 -14.33
C LYS A 114 3.52 3.27 -14.06
N HIS A 115 3.85 3.09 -12.78
CA HIS A 115 5.06 2.41 -12.33
C HIS A 115 4.80 1.06 -11.65
N VAL A 116 3.54 0.65 -11.51
CA VAL A 116 3.17 -0.66 -10.93
C VAL A 116 2.60 -1.59 -12.00
N ASP A 117 2.58 -2.89 -11.71
CA ASP A 117 1.87 -3.89 -12.51
C ASP A 117 0.40 -3.93 -12.12
N SER A 118 0.12 -3.83 -10.82
CA SER A 118 -1.25 -3.74 -10.31
C SER A 118 -1.43 -2.72 -9.20
N LEU A 119 -2.55 -1.99 -9.24
CA LEU A 119 -2.92 -0.99 -8.25
C LEU A 119 -4.28 -1.30 -7.63
N ILE A 120 -4.26 -1.61 -6.33
CA ILE A 120 -5.45 -1.79 -5.50
C ILE A 120 -5.68 -0.50 -4.72
N THR A 121 -6.82 0.14 -4.97
CA THR A 121 -7.20 1.38 -4.28
C THR A 121 -8.33 1.12 -3.29
N ILE A 122 -8.09 1.45 -2.02
CA ILE A 122 -9.06 1.34 -0.93
C ILE A 122 -9.62 2.73 -0.61
N PRO A 123 -10.87 3.04 -0.98
CA PRO A 123 -11.50 4.30 -0.60
C PRO A 123 -11.93 4.25 0.87
N ASN A 124 -11.23 4.96 1.75
CA ASN A 124 -11.56 4.98 3.19
C ASN A 124 -13.00 5.43 3.47
N GLU A 125 -13.57 6.26 2.59
CA GLU A 125 -14.99 6.66 2.68
C GLU A 125 -15.96 5.47 2.70
N LYS A 126 -15.65 4.38 1.99
CA LYS A 126 -16.49 3.17 2.00
C LYS A 126 -16.45 2.46 3.35
N LEU A 127 -15.36 2.59 4.12
CA LEU A 127 -15.23 1.98 5.44
C LEU A 127 -16.22 2.59 6.43
N LEU A 128 -16.52 3.88 6.32
CA LEU A 128 -17.51 4.56 7.17
C LEU A 128 -18.92 3.96 7.02
N LYS A 129 -19.27 3.49 5.81
CA LYS A 129 -20.58 2.86 5.57
C LYS A 129 -20.70 1.51 6.28
N VAL A 130 -19.60 0.77 6.38
CA VAL A 130 -19.55 -0.57 7.00
C VAL A 130 -19.46 -0.47 8.52
N LEU A 131 -18.77 0.55 9.04
CA LEU A 131 -18.50 0.70 10.46
C LEU A 131 -19.67 1.29 11.28
N GLY A 132 -20.68 1.89 10.63
CA GLY A 132 -21.89 2.38 11.29
C GLY A 132 -21.72 3.72 12.03
N ARG A 133 -22.74 4.12 12.81
CA ARG A 133 -22.76 5.39 13.57
C ARG A 133 -22.11 5.21 14.94
N GLY A 134 -21.31 6.18 15.38
CA GLY A 134 -20.71 6.24 16.73
C GLY A 134 -19.25 5.82 16.84
N ILE A 135 -18.60 5.49 15.72
CA ILE A 135 -17.17 5.17 15.71
C ILE A 135 -16.29 6.40 15.97
N THR A 136 -15.13 6.19 16.58
CA THR A 136 -14.14 7.24 16.71
C THR A 136 -13.29 7.36 15.44
N LEU A 137 -12.62 8.50 15.30
CA LEU A 137 -11.64 8.70 14.23
C LEU A 137 -10.52 7.65 14.26
N LEU A 138 -10.10 7.23 15.46
CA LEU A 138 -9.06 6.22 15.66
C LEU A 138 -9.51 4.85 15.14
N ASP A 139 -10.76 4.47 15.41
CA ASP A 139 -11.32 3.20 14.94
C ASP A 139 -11.39 3.14 13.41
N ALA A 140 -11.73 4.28 12.78
CA ALA A 140 -11.79 4.38 11.33
C ALA A 140 -10.40 4.17 10.69
N PHE A 141 -9.35 4.78 11.25
CA PHE A 141 -7.97 4.55 10.77
C PHE A 141 -7.48 3.15 11.07
N ALA A 142 -7.81 2.59 12.24
CA ALA A 142 -7.48 1.20 12.57
C ALA A 142 -8.09 0.23 11.55
N LYS A 143 -9.36 0.45 11.17
CA LYS A 143 -10.02 -0.37 10.16
C LYS A 143 -9.37 -0.23 8.79
N ALA A 144 -8.96 0.98 8.38
CA ALA A 144 -8.24 1.17 7.12
C ALA A 144 -6.91 0.38 7.10
N ASN A 145 -6.18 0.36 8.21
CA ASN A 145 -4.97 -0.43 8.36
C ASN A 145 -5.25 -1.94 8.28
N ASP A 146 -6.35 -2.41 8.88
CA ASP A 146 -6.76 -3.82 8.79
C ASP A 146 -7.08 -4.21 7.34
N VAL A 147 -7.78 -3.36 6.58
CA VAL A 147 -8.08 -3.64 5.16
C VAL A 147 -6.79 -3.68 4.33
N LEU A 148 -5.87 -2.74 4.55
CA LEU A 148 -4.55 -2.76 3.90
C LEU A 148 -3.78 -4.05 4.22
N LYS A 149 -3.74 -4.45 5.49
CA LYS A 149 -3.08 -5.67 5.93
C LYS A 149 -3.71 -6.89 5.27
N ASN A 150 -5.03 -7.00 5.30
CA ASN A 150 -5.75 -8.14 4.74
C ASN A 150 -5.54 -8.25 3.22
N ALA A 151 -5.44 -7.12 2.51
CA ALA A 151 -5.13 -7.10 1.08
C ALA A 151 -3.77 -7.68 0.74
N VAL A 152 -2.73 -7.23 1.44
CA VAL A 152 -1.38 -7.75 1.23
C VAL A 152 -1.28 -9.20 1.69
N GLN A 153 -1.86 -9.53 2.85
CA GLN A 153 -1.82 -10.88 3.42
C GLN A 153 -2.54 -11.89 2.52
N GLY A 154 -3.70 -11.55 1.97
CA GLY A 154 -4.45 -12.46 1.09
C GLY A 154 -3.66 -12.87 -0.15
N ILE A 155 -2.98 -11.92 -0.80
CA ILE A 155 -2.17 -12.22 -1.98
C ILE A 155 -0.89 -12.96 -1.59
N ALA A 156 -0.23 -12.53 -0.52
CA ALA A 156 1.01 -13.17 -0.06
C ALA A 156 0.79 -14.62 0.42
N GLU A 157 -0.30 -14.91 1.11
CA GLU A 157 -0.60 -16.27 1.60
C GLU A 157 -0.92 -17.24 0.47
N LEU A 158 -1.54 -16.80 -0.63
CA LEU A 158 -1.77 -17.65 -1.81
C LEU A 158 -0.47 -18.17 -2.43
N ILE A 159 0.63 -17.43 -2.28
CA ILE A 159 1.94 -17.79 -2.83
C ILE A 159 2.78 -18.56 -1.80
N THR A 160 2.74 -18.12 -0.53
CA THR A 160 3.68 -18.59 0.50
C THR A 160 3.15 -19.74 1.34
N ARG A 161 1.83 -19.96 1.39
CA ARG A 161 1.21 -21.04 2.17
C ARG A 161 0.61 -22.09 1.24
N PRO A 162 1.20 -23.29 1.15
CA PRO A 162 0.63 -24.37 0.36
C PRO A 162 -0.74 -24.77 0.92
N GLY A 163 -1.78 -24.57 0.11
CA GLY A 163 -3.13 -25.12 0.35
C GLY A 163 -3.34 -26.46 -0.35
N MET A 164 -4.52 -27.07 -0.18
CA MET A 164 -4.89 -28.25 -0.99
C MET A 164 -5.00 -27.93 -2.49
N ILE A 165 -5.36 -26.69 -2.81
CA ILE A 165 -5.30 -26.13 -4.17
C ILE A 165 -4.18 -25.10 -4.12
N ASN A 166 -3.07 -25.38 -4.79
CA ASN A 166 -1.94 -24.47 -4.84
C ASN A 166 -2.01 -23.63 -6.11
N VAL A 167 -1.86 -22.32 -5.96
CA VAL A 167 -1.68 -21.41 -7.09
C VAL A 167 -0.18 -21.17 -7.22
N ASP A 168 0.38 -21.33 -8.42
CA ASP A 168 1.79 -21.06 -8.64
C ASP A 168 2.05 -19.55 -8.83
N PHE A 169 3.30 -19.13 -8.57
CA PHE A 169 3.69 -17.74 -8.73
C PHE A 169 3.52 -17.25 -10.18
N ALA A 170 3.67 -18.15 -11.16
CA ALA A 170 3.49 -17.83 -12.57
C ALA A 170 2.04 -17.41 -12.88
N ALA A 171 1.04 -18.12 -12.35
CA ALA A 171 -0.36 -17.76 -12.50
C ALA A 171 -0.69 -16.44 -11.80
N VAL A 172 -0.17 -16.21 -10.59
CA VAL A 172 -0.36 -14.93 -9.90
C VAL A 172 0.25 -13.78 -10.71
N ARG A 173 1.46 -13.97 -11.22
CA ARG A 173 2.13 -12.98 -12.06
C ARG A 173 1.31 -12.67 -13.30
N THR A 174 0.85 -13.68 -14.04
CA THR A 174 0.04 -13.47 -15.25
C THR A 174 -1.23 -12.66 -14.95
N VAL A 175 -1.97 -12.99 -13.88
CA VAL A 175 -3.20 -12.28 -13.54
C VAL A 175 -2.91 -10.85 -13.06
N MET A 176 -1.86 -10.65 -12.26
CA MET A 176 -1.52 -9.33 -11.71
C MET A 176 -0.86 -8.40 -12.74
N SER A 177 -0.14 -8.92 -13.74
CA SER A 177 0.52 -8.12 -14.78
C SER A 177 -0.44 -7.53 -15.81
N GLU A 178 -1.66 -8.05 -15.95
CA GLU A 178 -2.67 -7.53 -16.88
C GLU A 178 -3.64 -6.51 -16.22
N MET A 179 -3.51 -6.29 -14.91
CA MET A 179 -4.52 -5.63 -14.08
C MET A 179 -4.14 -4.18 -13.72
N GLY A 180 -4.58 -3.20 -14.52
CA GLY A 180 -4.35 -1.77 -14.22
C GLY A 180 -5.02 -1.25 -12.94
N HIS A 181 -6.33 -1.49 -12.76
CA HIS A 181 -7.08 -1.09 -11.56
C HIS A 181 -7.83 -2.28 -10.98
N ALA A 182 -7.53 -2.62 -9.72
CA ALA A 182 -8.11 -3.75 -9.02
C ALA A 182 -8.92 -3.31 -7.79
N MET A 183 -9.94 -4.08 -7.44
CA MET A 183 -10.73 -3.93 -6.21
C MET A 183 -10.65 -5.20 -5.38
N MET A 184 -10.74 -5.04 -4.06
CA MET A 184 -10.71 -6.16 -3.12
C MET A 184 -12.00 -6.18 -2.27
N GLY A 185 -12.55 -7.38 -2.09
CA GLY A 185 -13.59 -7.69 -1.11
C GLY A 185 -13.12 -8.77 -0.13
N SER A 186 -13.76 -8.85 1.03
CA SER A 186 -13.52 -9.91 2.02
C SER A 186 -14.84 -10.29 2.67
N GLY A 187 -15.23 -11.56 2.59
CA GLY A 187 -16.38 -12.14 3.27
C GLY A 187 -15.97 -13.13 4.34
N MET A 188 -16.80 -13.29 5.38
CA MET A 188 -16.59 -14.26 6.44
C MET A 188 -17.93 -14.84 6.87
N ALA A 189 -18.06 -16.16 6.82
CA ALA A 189 -19.25 -16.88 7.25
C ALA A 189 -18.89 -18.15 8.03
N SER A 190 -19.87 -18.70 8.73
CA SER A 190 -19.72 -19.88 9.59
C SER A 190 -21.00 -20.71 9.57
N GLY A 191 -20.89 -22.04 9.63
CA GLY A 191 -22.02 -22.95 9.49
C GLY A 191 -21.84 -23.88 8.30
N ASP A 192 -22.91 -24.57 7.92
CA ASP A 192 -22.89 -25.57 6.85
C ASP A 192 -22.69 -24.92 5.46
N ASP A 193 -23.36 -23.78 5.21
CA ASP A 193 -23.31 -23.05 3.92
C ASP A 193 -22.24 -21.94 3.88
N ARG A 194 -21.29 -21.97 4.82
CA ARG A 194 -20.28 -20.92 5.02
C ARG A 194 -19.43 -20.58 3.79
N ALA A 195 -19.28 -21.51 2.84
CA ALA A 195 -18.47 -21.27 1.65
C ALA A 195 -19.19 -20.37 0.65
N GLU A 196 -20.49 -20.59 0.46
CA GLU A 196 -21.34 -19.82 -0.45
C GLU A 196 -21.64 -18.45 0.15
N GLU A 197 -22.07 -18.41 1.42
CA GLU A 197 -22.35 -17.16 2.13
C GLU A 197 -21.14 -16.20 2.18
N ALA A 198 -19.93 -16.73 2.37
CA ALA A 198 -18.73 -15.89 2.40
C ALA A 198 -18.35 -15.35 1.01
N ALA A 199 -18.78 -16.00 -0.08
CA ALA A 199 -18.48 -15.57 -1.45
C ALA A 199 -19.48 -14.54 -1.98
N GLU A 200 -20.72 -14.53 -1.47
CA GLU A 200 -21.78 -13.60 -1.89
C GLU A 200 -21.72 -12.21 -1.23
N MET A 201 -20.96 -12.06 -0.13
CA MET A 201 -20.79 -10.80 0.61
C MET A 201 -19.87 -9.78 -0.08
#